data_AF-A0AAV0CP74-F1
#
_entry.id   AF-A0AAV0CP74-F1
#
_cell.length_a   1.000
_cell.length_b   1.000
_cell.length_c   1.000
_cell.angle_alpha   90.00
_cell.angle_beta   90.00
_cell.angle_gamma   90.00
#
_symmetry.space_group_name_H-M   'P 1'
#
loop_
_entity.id
_entity.type
_entity.pdbx_description
1 polymer ?
#
loop_
_entity_poly.entity_id
_entity_poly.type
_entity_poly.pdbx_seq_one_letter_code
_entity_poly.pdbx_strand_id
1 'polypeptide(L)'
;MISNVLFLRCGPVKKFQLQTFSSECTPQKSDLDLWCLFLSRNGIEKLQLCMELDENLPEYTLPFCLISCPTIKNLELEHVDFYFPVNAGRDNIFPSLTSLIFRTVVFNPNANRILLTIPNLEELVFENCVDIHYFAISAPRLKSLTLTYASTFNEWQWFELHAPVIKTLHFSACTFGGKHDDELDMQEIRIPMIPIAVNL
;
A
#
# COMPACT_ATOMS: atom_id res chain seq x y z
N MET A 1 -26.80 5.41 1.61
CA MET A 1 -27.41 4.24 2.29
C MET A 1 -26.42 3.51 3.22
N ILE A 2 -25.10 3.49 2.94
CA ILE A 2 -24.07 2.94 3.85
C ILE A 2 -23.71 3.91 5.00
N SER A 3 -23.63 5.22 4.72
CA SER A 3 -23.27 6.25 5.71
C SER A 3 -24.15 6.20 6.97
N ASN A 4 -25.46 5.97 6.80
CA ASN A 4 -26.40 5.87 7.91
C ASN A 4 -26.11 4.67 8.82
N VAL A 5 -25.78 3.51 8.27
CA VAL A 5 -25.44 2.31 9.06
C VAL A 5 -24.14 2.53 9.84
N LEU A 6 -23.17 3.19 9.21
CA LEU A 6 -21.89 3.50 9.84
C LEU A 6 -22.08 4.44 11.04
N PHE A 7 -22.85 5.52 10.85
CA PHE A 7 -23.04 6.58 11.84
C PHE A 7 -24.00 6.22 12.97
N LEU A 8 -24.85 5.21 12.79
CA LEU A 8 -25.76 4.70 13.83
C LEU A 8 -25.07 3.72 14.80
N ARG A 9 -23.81 3.34 14.56
CA ARG A 9 -23.07 2.41 15.43
C ARG A 9 -22.77 3.08 16.77
N CYS A 10 -23.26 2.47 17.84
CA CYS A 10 -22.89 2.82 19.21
C CYS A 10 -21.64 2.02 19.59
N GLY A 11 -20.48 2.66 19.65
CA GLY A 11 -19.23 2.07 20.10
C GLY A 11 -18.11 2.08 19.04
N PRO A 12 -16.86 1.79 19.47
CA PRO A 12 -15.69 1.89 18.60
C PRO A 12 -15.72 0.86 17.46
N VAL A 13 -15.33 1.28 16.27
CA VAL A 13 -15.22 0.41 15.09
C VAL A 13 -13.76 0.02 14.92
N LYS A 14 -13.39 -1.20 15.33
CA LYS A 14 -11.99 -1.66 15.32
C LYS A 14 -11.49 -2.16 13.97
N LYS A 15 -12.40 -2.66 13.14
CA LYS A 15 -12.11 -3.18 11.81
C LYS A 15 -13.16 -2.69 10.84
N PHE A 16 -12.73 -2.25 9.67
CA PHE A 16 -13.60 -1.81 8.59
C PHE A 16 -13.02 -2.30 7.26
N GLN A 17 -13.89 -2.86 6.43
CA GLN A 17 -13.56 -3.36 5.12
C GLN A 17 -14.62 -2.84 4.15
N LEU A 18 -14.15 -2.21 3.08
CA LEU A 18 -14.96 -1.82 1.94
C LEU A 18 -14.48 -2.61 0.73
N GLN A 19 -15.40 -3.27 0.04
CA GLN A 19 -15.15 -3.92 -1.24
C GLN A 19 -16.23 -3.46 -2.21
N THR A 20 -15.81 -2.90 -3.34
CA THR A 20 -16.70 -2.57 -4.46
C THR A 20 -16.31 -3.43 -5.66
N PHE A 21 -17.30 -4.04 -6.28
CA PHE A 21 -17.14 -5.00 -7.40
C PHE A 21 -17.80 -4.49 -8.69
N SER A 22 -18.20 -3.22 -8.71
CA SER A 22 -18.82 -2.55 -9.85
C SER A 22 -18.60 -1.05 -9.70
N SER A 23 -18.26 -0.37 -10.80
CA SER A 23 -18.14 1.10 -10.84
C SER A 23 -19.44 1.81 -10.46
N GLU A 24 -20.59 1.20 -10.70
CA GLU A 24 -21.91 1.71 -10.28
C GLU A 24 -22.11 1.66 -8.75
N CYS A 25 -21.36 0.79 -8.07
CA CYS A 25 -21.40 0.60 -6.62
C CYS A 25 -20.28 1.34 -5.89
N THR A 26 -19.39 2.02 -6.61
CA THR A 26 -18.27 2.74 -6.00
C THR A 26 -18.80 4.01 -5.31
N PRO A 27 -18.54 4.17 -4.00
CA PRO A 27 -19.01 5.34 -3.26
C PRO A 27 -18.38 6.61 -3.81
N GLN A 28 -19.11 7.72 -3.72
CA GLN A 28 -18.54 9.01 -4.06
C GLN A 28 -17.38 9.34 -3.12
N LYS A 29 -16.41 10.10 -3.61
CA LYS A 29 -15.27 10.58 -2.81
C LYS A 29 -15.70 11.26 -1.51
N SER A 30 -16.77 12.05 -1.56
CA SER A 30 -17.37 12.71 -0.39
C SER A 30 -17.88 11.72 0.66
N ASP A 31 -18.50 10.61 0.25
CA ASP A 31 -18.94 9.55 1.15
C ASP A 31 -17.74 8.84 1.79
N LEU A 32 -16.70 8.52 1.00
CA LEU A 32 -15.46 7.92 1.50
C LEU A 32 -14.78 8.82 2.53
N ASP A 33 -14.66 10.12 2.25
CA ASP A 33 -14.07 11.10 3.16
C ASP A 33 -14.83 11.16 4.49
N LEU A 34 -16.15 11.15 4.44
CA LEU A 34 -17.00 11.12 5.62
C LEU A 34 -16.84 9.82 6.42
N TRP A 35 -16.75 8.66 5.75
CA TRP A 35 -16.53 7.38 6.41
C TRP A 35 -15.15 7.34 7.05
N CYS A 36 -14.11 7.78 6.35
CA CYS A 36 -12.75 7.87 6.88
C CYS A 36 -12.65 8.80 8.09
N LEU A 37 -13.33 9.95 8.04
CA LEU A 37 -13.41 10.88 9.17
C LEU A 37 -14.11 10.24 10.37
N PHE A 38 -15.19 9.51 10.15
CA PHE A 38 -15.87 8.80 11.22
C PHE A 38 -15.00 7.69 11.82
N LEU A 39 -14.40 6.85 10.99
CA LEU A 39 -13.58 5.71 11.42
C LEU A 39 -12.35 6.18 12.22
N SER A 40 -11.64 7.19 11.72
CA SER A 40 -10.47 7.77 12.40
C SER A 40 -10.80 8.31 13.81
N ARG A 41 -12.02 8.81 14.02
CA ARG A 41 -12.52 9.27 15.33
C ARG A 41 -13.06 8.15 16.22
N ASN A 42 -13.34 6.97 15.67
CA ASN A 42 -13.96 5.85 16.38
C ASN A 42 -12.99 4.68 16.66
N GLY A 43 -11.69 4.97 16.67
CA GLY A 43 -10.67 4.04 17.16
C GLY A 43 -10.40 2.86 16.25
N ILE A 44 -10.53 3.06 14.93
CA ILE A 44 -10.20 2.09 13.89
C ILE A 44 -8.76 1.60 14.01
N GLU A 45 -8.58 0.28 13.94
CA GLU A 45 -7.27 -0.37 14.01
C GLU A 45 -6.90 -1.06 12.70
N LYS A 46 -7.88 -1.61 11.98
CA LYS A 46 -7.67 -2.24 10.67
C LYS A 46 -8.62 -1.65 9.63
N LEU A 47 -8.04 -1.12 8.56
CA LEU A 47 -8.78 -0.56 7.43
C LEU A 47 -8.38 -1.28 6.15
N GLN A 48 -9.36 -1.82 5.43
CA GLN A 48 -9.18 -2.40 4.11
C GLN A 48 -10.09 -1.67 3.12
N LEU A 49 -9.50 -1.12 2.06
CA LEU A 49 -10.23 -0.49 0.97
C LEU A 49 -9.88 -1.23 -0.32
N CYS A 50 -10.88 -1.88 -0.90
CA CYS A 50 -10.82 -2.53 -2.20
C CYS A 50 -11.86 -1.83 -3.09
N MET A 51 -11.38 -1.12 -4.11
CA MET A 51 -12.23 -0.35 -5.00
C MET A 51 -11.91 -0.73 -6.44
N GLU A 52 -12.90 -1.02 -7.27
CA GLU A 52 -12.62 -1.38 -8.66
C GLU A 52 -11.95 -0.23 -9.43
N LEU A 53 -10.89 -0.56 -10.18
CA LEU A 53 -10.24 0.34 -11.14
C LEU A 53 -11.18 0.57 -12.33
N ASP A 54 -11.85 1.71 -12.37
CA ASP A 54 -12.44 2.23 -13.60
C ASP A 54 -11.48 3.27 -14.16
N GLU A 55 -11.18 3.22 -15.47
CA GLU A 55 -10.34 4.22 -16.15
C GLU A 55 -10.92 5.65 -16.03
N ASN A 56 -12.22 5.76 -15.71
CA ASN A 56 -12.92 7.02 -15.46
C ASN A 56 -13.01 7.39 -13.98
N LEU A 57 -12.52 6.56 -13.06
CA LEU A 57 -12.58 6.86 -11.65
C LEU A 57 -11.52 7.93 -11.32
N PRO A 58 -11.90 9.04 -10.67
CA PRO A 58 -10.93 10.04 -10.26
C PRO A 58 -9.98 9.46 -9.21
N GLU A 59 -8.71 9.86 -9.31
CA GLU A 59 -7.66 9.53 -8.35
C GLU A 59 -8.12 9.72 -6.89
N TYR A 60 -7.98 8.67 -6.07
CA TYR A 60 -8.42 8.69 -4.68
C TYR A 60 -7.28 9.08 -3.74
N THR A 61 -7.19 10.36 -3.42
CA THR A 61 -6.28 10.83 -2.37
C THR A 61 -6.76 10.35 -0.99
N LEU A 62 -5.88 9.68 -0.23
CA LEU A 62 -6.21 9.30 1.14
C LEU A 62 -6.46 10.57 1.98
N PRO A 63 -7.60 10.65 2.70
CA PRO A 63 -7.89 11.81 3.51
C PRO A 63 -6.90 11.91 4.67
N PHE A 64 -6.51 13.15 4.99
CA PHE A 64 -5.52 13.42 6.04
C PHE A 64 -5.91 12.85 7.41
N CYS A 65 -7.20 12.68 7.68
CA CYS A 65 -7.70 12.07 8.92
C CYS A 65 -7.23 10.61 9.11
N LEU A 66 -7.03 9.84 8.03
CA LEU A 66 -6.46 8.49 8.11
C LEU A 66 -4.94 8.53 8.30
N ILE A 67 -4.29 9.43 7.57
CA ILE A 67 -2.83 9.63 7.58
C ILE A 67 -2.34 10.06 8.96
N SER A 68 -3.12 10.89 9.65
CA SER A 68 -2.84 11.33 11.02
C SER A 68 -3.46 10.44 12.09
N CYS A 69 -4.15 9.35 11.72
CA CYS A 69 -4.89 8.53 12.67
C CYS A 69 -3.94 7.76 13.60
N PRO A 70 -4.03 7.97 14.93
CA PRO A 70 -3.13 7.31 15.88
C PRO A 70 -3.53 5.88 16.22
N THR A 71 -4.64 5.35 15.68
CA THR A 71 -5.13 4.03 16.04
C THR A 71 -4.97 2.99 14.95
N ILE A 72 -4.80 3.39 13.68
CA ILE A 72 -4.63 2.46 12.55
C ILE A 72 -3.29 1.73 12.70
N LYS A 73 -3.37 0.40 12.77
CA LYS A 73 -2.23 -0.52 12.85
C LYS A 73 -2.04 -1.32 11.57
N ASN A 74 -3.13 -1.60 10.86
CA ASN A 74 -3.13 -2.31 9.59
C ASN A 74 -3.90 -1.51 8.55
N LEU A 75 -3.25 -1.23 7.42
CA LEU A 75 -3.88 -0.59 6.26
C LEU A 75 -3.66 -1.48 5.04
N GLU A 76 -4.75 -1.81 4.37
CA GLU A 76 -4.75 -2.59 3.14
C GLU A 76 -5.48 -1.82 2.05
N LEU A 77 -4.80 -1.68 0.91
CA LEU A 77 -5.28 -0.92 -0.25
C LEU A 77 -5.18 -1.82 -1.48
N GLU A 78 -6.32 -2.05 -2.11
CA GLU A 78 -6.47 -2.93 -3.26
C GLU A 78 -7.18 -2.21 -4.39
N HIS A 79 -6.59 -2.23 -5.59
CA HIS A 79 -7.15 -1.58 -6.79
C HIS A 79 -7.39 -0.04 -6.60
N VAL A 80 -6.63 0.60 -5.72
CA VAL A 80 -6.77 2.04 -5.42
C VAL A 80 -5.57 2.82 -5.97
N ASP A 81 -5.85 3.81 -6.82
CA ASP A 81 -4.90 4.88 -7.13
C ASP A 81 -4.86 5.86 -5.96
N PHE A 82 -3.83 5.76 -5.12
CA PHE A 82 -3.71 6.61 -3.95
C PHE A 82 -2.55 7.60 -4.05
N TYR A 83 -2.83 8.77 -3.52
CA TYR A 83 -1.88 9.87 -3.40
C TYR A 83 -1.78 10.27 -1.93
N PHE A 84 -0.55 10.48 -1.47
CA PHE A 84 -0.36 11.20 -0.22
C PHE A 84 -0.58 12.70 -0.47
N PRO A 85 -1.33 13.39 0.41
CA PRO A 85 -1.50 14.82 0.28
C PRO A 85 -0.13 15.49 0.35
N VAL A 86 0.19 16.30 -0.66
CA VAL A 86 1.44 17.07 -0.81
C VAL A 86 1.74 17.97 0.40
N ASN A 87 0.72 18.25 1.23
CA ASN A 87 0.78 19.05 2.44
C ASN A 87 0.92 18.22 3.74
N ALA A 88 0.99 16.89 3.66
CA ALA A 88 1.61 16.14 4.75
C ALA A 88 3.08 16.55 4.70
N GLY A 89 3.50 17.38 5.65
CA GLY A 89 4.86 17.91 5.68
C GLY A 89 5.91 16.79 5.75
N ARG A 90 7.13 17.15 6.10
CA ARG A 90 8.22 16.19 6.38
C ARG A 90 7.97 15.37 7.67
N ASP A 91 6.71 15.21 8.04
CA ASP A 91 6.19 14.78 9.33
C ASP A 91 5.82 13.30 9.27
N ASN A 92 5.94 12.64 10.42
CA ASN A 92 5.63 11.23 10.57
C ASN A 92 4.14 10.97 10.28
N ILE A 93 3.88 10.27 9.18
CA ILE A 93 2.54 9.81 8.84
C ILE A 93 2.28 8.43 9.44
N PHE A 94 1.01 8.14 9.67
CA PHE A 94 0.52 6.91 10.28
C PHE A 94 1.31 6.51 11.54
N PRO A 95 1.20 7.30 12.63
CA PRO A 95 2.08 7.15 13.78
C PRO A 95 1.98 5.79 14.48
N SER A 96 0.94 4.99 14.23
CA SER A 96 0.75 3.66 14.84
C SER A 96 0.70 2.51 13.83
N LEU A 97 0.92 2.78 12.54
CA LEU A 97 0.82 1.77 11.49
C LEU A 97 2.00 0.81 11.58
N THR A 98 1.68 -0.48 11.62
CA THR A 98 2.64 -1.58 11.75
C THR A 98 2.69 -2.47 10.53
N SER A 99 1.62 -2.49 9.72
CA SER A 99 1.50 -3.35 8.54
C SER A 99 0.75 -2.59 7.44
N LEU A 100 1.37 -2.53 6.27
CA LEU A 100 0.87 -1.86 5.08
C LEU A 100 0.89 -2.83 3.91
N ILE A 101 -0.26 -3.01 3.28
CA ILE A 101 -0.44 -3.99 2.22
C ILE A 101 -1.03 -3.30 0.99
N PHE A 102 -0.39 -3.50 -0.15
CA PHE A 102 -0.85 -3.08 -1.46
C PHE A 102 -1.16 -4.30 -2.32
N ARG A 103 -2.32 -4.30 -2.98
CA ARG A 103 -2.75 -5.34 -3.92
C ARG A 103 -3.21 -4.74 -5.23
N THR A 104 -2.62 -5.17 -6.34
CA THR A 104 -3.00 -4.71 -7.69
C THR A 104 -3.05 -3.19 -7.79
N VAL A 105 -1.97 -2.53 -7.30
CA VAL A 105 -1.82 -1.07 -7.32
C VAL A 105 -0.75 -0.68 -8.33
N VAL A 106 -1.04 0.35 -9.13
CA VAL A 106 -0.09 1.00 -10.03
C VAL A 106 0.40 2.29 -9.38
N PHE A 107 1.70 2.43 -9.17
CA PHE A 107 2.27 3.61 -8.51
C PHE A 107 2.61 4.69 -9.53
N ASN A 108 2.09 5.91 -9.34
CA ASN A 108 2.31 7.00 -10.29
C ASN A 108 3.58 7.82 -9.95
N PRO A 109 4.47 8.13 -10.94
CA PRO A 109 5.66 8.97 -10.74
C PRO A 109 5.39 10.36 -10.17
N ASN A 110 4.20 10.91 -10.40
CA ASN A 110 3.81 12.22 -9.94
C ASN A 110 3.24 12.20 -8.51
N ALA A 111 2.93 11.03 -7.97
CA ALA A 111 2.21 10.90 -6.70
C ALA A 111 3.07 11.15 -5.45
N ASN A 112 4.36 10.80 -5.51
CA ASN A 112 5.14 10.50 -4.31
C ASN A 112 6.56 11.09 -4.36
N ARG A 113 6.68 12.37 -4.75
CA ARG A 113 7.98 13.07 -4.80
C ARG A 113 8.56 13.44 -3.43
N ILE A 114 7.81 13.23 -2.35
CA ILE A 114 8.20 13.55 -0.98
C ILE A 114 8.47 12.24 -0.25
N LEU A 115 9.66 12.12 0.36
CA LEU A 115 9.98 10.99 1.23
C LEU A 115 9.17 11.10 2.53
N LEU A 116 8.17 10.23 2.67
CA LEU A 116 7.28 10.21 3.84
C LEU A 116 7.81 9.25 4.89
N THR A 117 7.75 9.60 6.17
CA THR A 117 8.22 8.69 7.25
C THR A 117 7.05 7.97 7.88
N ILE A 118 7.10 6.62 7.90
CA ILE A 118 6.17 5.76 8.63
C ILE A 118 6.94 5.12 9.79
N PRO A 119 6.93 5.72 10.99
CA PRO A 119 7.93 5.45 12.02
C PRO A 119 7.83 4.04 12.63
N ASN A 120 6.66 3.43 12.60
CA ASN A 120 6.37 2.16 13.28
C ASN A 120 6.04 1.01 12.33
N LEU A 121 6.25 1.20 11.02
CA LEU A 121 5.98 0.16 10.03
C LEU A 121 6.92 -1.02 10.25
N GLU A 122 6.37 -2.21 10.45
CA GLU A 122 7.11 -3.45 10.67
C GLU A 122 6.97 -4.41 9.48
N GLU A 123 5.87 -4.34 8.74
CA GLU A 123 5.55 -5.19 7.59
C GLU A 123 5.07 -4.34 6.40
N LEU A 124 5.63 -4.62 5.23
CA LEU A 124 5.23 -4.04 3.96
C LEU A 124 5.05 -5.16 2.93
N VAL A 125 3.89 -5.17 2.26
CA VAL A 125 3.55 -6.19 1.27
C VAL A 125 3.12 -5.52 -0.02
N PHE A 126 3.71 -5.95 -1.13
CA PHE A 126 3.29 -5.63 -2.48
C PHE A 126 2.87 -6.92 -3.19
N GLU A 127 1.63 -6.97 -3.63
CA GLU A 127 1.05 -8.11 -4.34
C GLU A 127 0.49 -7.62 -5.67
N ASN A 128 1.01 -8.13 -6.79
CA ASN A 128 0.60 -7.73 -8.14
C ASN A 128 0.70 -6.21 -8.39
N CYS A 129 1.67 -5.54 -7.76
CA CYS A 129 1.88 -4.10 -7.91
C CYS A 129 2.83 -3.79 -9.07
N VAL A 130 2.65 -2.60 -9.66
CA VAL A 130 3.46 -2.08 -10.77
C VAL A 130 4.08 -0.74 -10.38
N ASP A 131 5.31 -0.49 -10.82
CA ASP A 131 6.06 0.76 -10.63
C ASP A 131 6.37 1.11 -9.15
N ILE A 132 6.61 0.11 -8.31
CA ILE A 132 6.81 0.31 -6.86
C ILE A 132 8.00 1.22 -6.51
N HIS A 133 8.94 1.44 -7.44
CA HIS A 133 10.08 2.35 -7.24
C HIS A 133 9.66 3.82 -7.06
N TYR A 134 8.45 4.20 -7.46
CA TYR A 134 7.90 5.54 -7.15
C TYR A 134 7.38 5.65 -5.72
N PHE A 135 7.26 4.55 -4.97
CA PHE A 135 6.81 4.56 -3.58
C PHE A 135 7.97 4.84 -2.61
N ALA A 136 8.37 6.10 -2.49
CA ALA A 136 9.45 6.50 -1.59
C ALA A 136 8.93 6.79 -0.15
N ILE A 137 9.17 5.85 0.77
CA ILE A 137 8.92 6.06 2.21
C ILE A 137 10.19 5.85 3.02
N SER A 138 10.22 6.33 4.27
CA SER A 138 11.21 6.00 5.29
C SER A 138 10.53 5.16 6.35
N ALA A 139 10.94 3.90 6.49
CA ALA A 139 10.37 2.94 7.43
C ALA A 139 11.49 2.35 8.31
N PRO A 140 11.94 3.06 9.36
CA PRO A 140 13.12 2.67 10.14
C PRO A 140 12.95 1.39 10.96
N ARG A 141 11.70 0.94 11.16
CA ARG A 141 11.37 -0.27 11.95
C ARG A 141 10.92 -1.43 11.07
N LEU A 142 11.07 -1.33 9.75
CA LEU A 142 10.62 -2.35 8.80
C LEU A 142 11.38 -3.65 9.04
N LYS A 143 10.65 -4.74 9.30
CA LYS A 143 11.22 -6.07 9.56
C LYS A 143 10.96 -7.01 8.39
N SER A 144 9.76 -6.96 7.83
CA SER A 144 9.29 -7.85 6.77
C SER A 144 8.94 -7.06 5.52
N LEU A 145 9.48 -7.50 4.39
CA LEU A 145 9.09 -7.03 3.07
C LEU A 145 8.70 -8.23 2.21
N THR A 146 7.50 -8.20 1.65
CA THR A 146 6.99 -9.26 0.77
C THR A 146 6.67 -8.69 -0.60
N LEU A 147 7.19 -9.33 -1.65
CA LEU A 147 6.90 -9.04 -3.05
C LEU A 147 6.32 -10.30 -3.70
N THR A 148 5.12 -10.18 -4.23
CA THR A 148 4.41 -11.27 -4.88
C THR A 148 3.93 -10.76 -6.25
N TYR A 149 4.34 -11.36 -7.36
CA TYR A 149 3.98 -10.90 -8.72
C TYR A 149 4.28 -9.41 -9.03
N ALA A 150 5.21 -8.76 -8.32
CA ALA A 150 5.61 -7.39 -8.66
C ALA A 150 6.40 -7.41 -9.98
N SER A 151 6.13 -6.49 -10.90
CA SER A 151 6.79 -6.43 -12.22
C SER A 151 8.23 -5.96 -12.11
N THR A 152 9.13 -6.89 -11.77
CA THR A 152 10.53 -6.60 -11.48
C THR A 152 11.40 -6.55 -12.74
N PHE A 153 11.91 -5.38 -13.11
CA PHE A 153 13.23 -5.30 -13.79
C PHE A 153 14.09 -4.11 -13.35
N ASN A 154 13.52 -2.98 -12.88
CA ASN A 154 14.30 -1.77 -12.53
C ASN A 154 14.14 -1.30 -11.07
N GLU A 155 13.48 -2.08 -10.21
CA GLU A 155 13.00 -1.63 -8.90
C GLU A 155 14.05 -1.71 -7.76
N TRP A 156 15.28 -2.10 -8.08
CA TRP A 156 16.37 -2.42 -7.13
C TRP A 156 16.87 -1.21 -6.32
N GLN A 157 16.76 0.01 -6.87
CA GLN A 157 17.20 1.23 -6.17
C GLN A 157 16.39 1.51 -4.89
N TRP A 158 15.11 1.13 -4.88
CA TRP A 158 14.27 1.25 -3.70
C TRP A 158 14.70 0.26 -2.60
N PHE A 159 15.12 -0.95 -2.98
CA PHE A 159 15.68 -1.93 -2.05
C PHE A 159 16.96 -1.45 -1.40
N GLU A 160 17.85 -0.79 -2.15
CA GLU A 160 19.12 -0.28 -1.61
C GLU A 160 18.90 0.73 -0.47
N LEU A 161 17.83 1.54 -0.53
CA LEU A 161 17.49 2.51 0.53
C LEU A 161 17.09 1.82 1.85
N HIS A 162 16.50 0.63 1.77
CA HIS A 162 15.90 -0.08 2.92
C HIS A 162 16.63 -1.37 3.31
N ALA A 163 17.57 -1.85 2.49
CA ALA A 163 18.33 -3.07 2.73
C ALA A 163 18.98 -3.16 4.12
N PRO A 164 19.50 -2.07 4.74
CA PRO A 164 20.13 -2.18 6.05
C PRO A 164 19.17 -2.48 7.21
N VAL A 165 17.87 -2.22 7.06
CA VAL A 165 16.88 -2.38 8.15
C VAL A 165 16.02 -3.64 8.00
N ILE A 166 15.89 -4.19 6.79
CA ILE A 166 15.04 -5.36 6.49
C ILE A 166 15.65 -6.63 7.09
N LYS A 167 14.86 -7.36 7.88
CA LYS A 167 15.27 -8.65 8.49
C LYS A 167 14.81 -9.85 7.70
N THR A 168 13.65 -9.73 7.07
CA THR A 168 12.99 -10.81 6.33
C THR A 168 12.54 -10.25 4.99
N LEU A 169 13.03 -10.87 3.91
CA LEU A 169 12.62 -10.57 2.54
C LEU A 169 11.98 -11.82 1.94
N HIS A 170 10.73 -11.70 1.52
CA HIS A 170 10.00 -12.76 0.83
C HIS A 170 9.76 -12.35 -0.62
N PHE A 171 10.13 -13.24 -1.53
CA PHE A 171 9.89 -13.08 -2.96
C PHE A 171 9.13 -14.29 -3.47
N SER A 172 7.97 -14.05 -4.07
CA SER A 172 7.23 -15.06 -4.82
C SER A 172 6.95 -14.51 -6.22
N ALA A 173 7.85 -14.83 -7.15
CA ALA A 173 7.49 -14.80 -8.55
C ALA A 173 6.56 -15.98 -8.80
N CYS A 174 5.35 -15.68 -9.21
CA CYS A 174 4.53 -16.67 -9.87
C CYS A 174 4.56 -16.29 -11.34
N THR A 175 5.25 -17.15 -12.09
CA THR A 175 5.27 -17.13 -13.55
C THR A 175 3.82 -17.04 -14.04
N PHE A 176 3.44 -15.94 -14.68
CA PHE A 176 2.15 -15.85 -15.31
C PHE A 176 2.14 -16.85 -16.48
N GLY A 177 1.51 -18.00 -16.25
CA GLY A 177 1.04 -18.88 -17.31
C GLY A 177 -0.13 -18.19 -18.00
N GLY A 178 0.18 -17.33 -18.97
CA GLY A 178 -0.77 -16.74 -19.90
C GLY A 178 -0.13 -16.77 -21.28
N LYS A 179 -0.36 -17.85 -22.02
CA LYS A 179 0.02 -17.97 -23.43
C LYS A 179 -0.64 -16.83 -24.21
N HIS A 180 0.17 -15.93 -24.74
CA HIS A 180 -0.01 -15.47 -26.09
C HIS A 180 1.36 -15.55 -26.76
N ASP A 181 1.38 -16.28 -27.88
CA ASP A 181 2.58 -16.69 -28.60
C ASP A 181 3.49 -15.51 -28.88
N ASP A 182 4.64 -15.46 -28.21
CA ASP A 182 5.92 -15.04 -28.77
C ASP A 182 7.03 -15.59 -27.85
N GLU A 183 7.99 -16.21 -28.51
CA GLU A 183 9.18 -16.86 -27.97
C GLU A 183 9.97 -15.87 -27.08
N LEU A 184 9.90 -16.04 -25.76
CA LEU A 184 10.79 -15.35 -24.82
C LEU A 184 11.56 -16.39 -24.02
N ASP A 185 12.85 -16.44 -24.36
CA ASP A 185 13.88 -17.29 -23.79
C ASP A 185 13.78 -17.42 -22.27
N MET A 186 13.80 -18.67 -21.81
CA MET A 186 14.16 -19.00 -20.43
C MET A 186 15.64 -18.61 -20.22
N GLN A 187 15.91 -17.35 -19.92
CA GLN A 187 17.13 -17.02 -19.19
C GLN A 187 16.88 -17.40 -17.74
N GLU A 188 17.63 -18.42 -17.28
CA GLU A 188 17.91 -18.63 -15.87
C GLU A 188 18.15 -17.26 -15.21
N ILE A 189 17.26 -16.85 -14.31
CA ILE A 189 17.46 -15.65 -13.50
C ILE A 189 18.62 -15.98 -12.57
N ARG A 190 19.84 -15.67 -13.03
CA ARG A 190 20.99 -15.53 -12.15
C ARG A 190 20.72 -14.33 -11.27
N ILE A 191 20.19 -14.61 -10.08
CA ILE A 191 20.22 -13.68 -8.97
C ILE A 191 21.69 -13.26 -8.83
N PRO A 192 22.07 -11.98 -8.99
CA PRO A 192 23.39 -11.55 -8.56
C PRO A 192 23.45 -11.80 -7.06
N MET A 193 24.12 -12.87 -6.65
CA MET A 193 24.53 -13.07 -5.26
C MET A 193 25.37 -11.84 -4.89
N ILE A 194 24.76 -10.88 -4.22
CA ILE A 194 25.52 -9.92 -3.43
C ILE A 194 26.02 -10.74 -2.23
N PRO A 195 27.35 -10.84 -2.01
CA PRO A 195 27.86 -11.55 -0.86
C PRO A 195 27.31 -10.87 0.38
N ILE A 196 26.52 -11.60 1.17
CA ILE A 196 26.22 -11.20 2.54
C ILE A 196 27.57 -11.14 3.24
N ALA A 197 28.08 -9.93 3.46
CA ALA A 197 29.18 -9.72 4.37
C ALA A 197 28.67 -10.08 5.77
N VAL A 198 28.83 -11.34 6.14
CA VAL A 198 28.75 -11.81 7.52
C VAL A 198 29.94 -11.20 8.24
N ASN A 199 29.74 -10.09 8.95
CA ASN A 199 30.71 -9.65 9.93
C ASN A 199 30.31 -10.21 11.30
N LEU A 200 31.17 -11.13 11.76
CA LEU A 200 31.29 -11.65 13.11
C LEU A 200 31.57 -10.54 14.13
#